data_AF-A0A958IS57-F1
#
_entry.id   AF-A0A958IS57-F1
#
_cell.length_a   1.000
_cell.length_b   1.000
_cell.length_c   1.000
_cell.angle_alpha   90.00
_cell.angle_beta   90.00
_cell.angle_gamma   90.00
#
_symmetry.space_group_name_H-M   'P 1'
#
loop_
_entity.id
_entity.type
_entity.pdbx_description
1 polymer ?
#
loop_
_entity_poly.entity_id
_entity_poly.type
_entity_poly.pdbx_seq_one_letter_code
_entity_poly.pdbx_strand_id
1 'polypeptide(L)'
;LELKPAHAAAVVLAAGGYPDAYEKGREIRGIPENRDDLMVFHAGTRREGGRLLTNGGRVMAVTALSEASLQAATEKAYQAVAQIQFEDMHYRRDIARRAWKV
;
A
#
# COMPACT_ATOMS: atom_id res chain seq x y z
N LEU A 1 13.51 23.14 0.86
CA LEU A 1 12.56 22.01 0.72
C LEU A 1 11.30 22.59 0.09
N GLU A 2 10.92 22.14 -1.10
CA GLU A 2 9.67 22.56 -1.74
C GLU A 2 8.59 21.52 -1.46
N LEU A 3 7.40 21.96 -1.03
CA LEU A 3 6.28 21.10 -0.69
C LEU A 3 5.24 21.15 -1.80
N LYS A 4 4.80 19.99 -2.29
CA LYS A 4 3.66 19.91 -3.20
C LYS A 4 2.36 20.20 -2.43
N PRO A 5 1.53 21.17 -2.85
CA PRO A 5 0.25 21.46 -2.20
C PRO A 5 -0.80 20.39 -2.57
N ALA A 6 -0.65 19.19 -2.01
CA ALA A 6 -1.54 18.06 -2.25
C ALA A 6 -1.80 17.27 -0.97
N HIS A 7 -2.89 16.50 -0.98
CA HIS A 7 -3.21 15.54 0.06
C HIS A 7 -2.54 14.21 -0.24
N ALA A 8 -2.10 13.50 0.80
CA ALA A 8 -1.50 12.17 0.70
C ALA A 8 -2.24 11.17 1.60
N ALA A 9 -2.49 9.97 1.08
CA ALA A 9 -3.00 8.86 1.86
C ALA A 9 -2.18 7.60 1.56
N ALA A 10 -1.78 6.88 2.62
CA ALA A 10 -0.97 5.68 2.53
C ALA A 10 -1.70 4.48 3.15
N VAL A 11 -1.84 3.40 2.39
CA VAL A 11 -2.41 2.13 2.85
C VAL A 11 -1.30 1.10 2.97
N VAL A 12 -1.14 0.53 4.16
CA VAL A 12 -0.15 -0.52 4.42
C VAL A 12 -0.76 -1.89 4.11
N LEU A 13 -0.04 -2.68 3.31
CA LEU A 13 -0.32 -4.08 3.03
C LEU A 13 0.50 -4.96 3.98
N ALA A 14 -0.15 -5.86 4.69
CA ALA A 14 0.46 -6.75 5.67
C ALA A 14 0.29 -8.23 5.31
N ALA A 15 1.24 -9.05 5.74
CA ALA A 15 1.22 -10.50 5.62
C ALA A 15 0.19 -11.11 6.58
N GLY A 16 -0.49 -12.16 6.13
CA GLY A 16 -1.45 -12.90 6.95
C GLY A 16 -0.87 -13.33 8.29
N GLY A 17 -1.62 -13.07 9.37
CA GLY A 17 -1.20 -13.35 10.74
C GLY A 17 -0.51 -12.18 11.45
N TYR A 18 -0.08 -11.13 10.75
CA TYR A 18 0.45 -9.92 11.39
C TYR A 18 -0.63 -9.24 12.29
N PRO A 19 -0.31 -8.82 13.52
CA PRO A 19 1.02 -8.60 14.11
C PRO A 19 1.71 -9.81 14.76
N ASP A 20 1.06 -10.97 14.77
CA ASP A 20 1.57 -12.20 15.37
C ASP A 20 2.45 -12.99 14.38
N ALA A 21 2.41 -14.32 14.44
CA ALA A 21 3.16 -15.17 13.51
C ALA A 21 2.59 -15.05 12.09
N TYR A 22 3.49 -14.86 11.11
CA TYR A 22 3.16 -14.74 9.70
C TYR A 22 4.16 -15.51 8.84
N GLU A 23 3.68 -16.00 7.70
CA GLU A 23 4.50 -16.69 6.72
C GLU A 23 5.24 -15.71 5.80
N LYS A 24 6.45 -16.10 5.37
CA LYS A 24 7.25 -15.36 4.39
C LYS A 24 7.27 -16.13 3.05
N GLY A 25 7.76 -15.48 2.00
CA GLY A 25 7.97 -16.13 0.71
C GLY A 25 6.72 -16.19 -0.16
N ARG A 26 5.63 -15.49 0.20
CA ARG A 26 4.43 -15.41 -0.64
C ARG A 26 4.72 -14.50 -1.82
N GLU A 27 4.36 -14.94 -3.02
CA GLU A 27 4.60 -14.16 -4.22
C GLU A 27 3.67 -12.95 -4.29
N ILE A 28 4.27 -11.80 -4.61
CA ILE A 28 3.60 -10.53 -4.75
C ILE A 28 3.43 -10.24 -6.24
N ARG A 29 2.18 -9.99 -6.66
CA ARG A 29 1.80 -9.70 -8.05
C ARG A 29 0.98 -8.41 -8.14
N GLY A 30 0.92 -7.85 -9.35
CA GLY A 30 0.03 -6.72 -9.66
C GLY A 30 0.45 -5.39 -9.02
N ILE A 31 1.75 -5.19 -8.78
CA ILE A 31 2.27 -3.89 -8.32
C ILE A 31 2.10 -2.89 -9.45
N PRO A 32 1.34 -1.79 -9.24
CA PRO A 32 1.22 -0.74 -10.24
C PRO A 32 2.56 -0.02 -10.40
N GLU A 33 2.81 0.51 -11.59
CA GLU A 33 3.97 1.37 -11.83
C GLU A 33 3.86 2.66 -11.00
N ASN A 34 5.01 3.13 -10.52
CA ASN A 34 5.09 4.41 -9.83
C ASN A 34 4.84 5.55 -10.82
N ARG A 35 4.14 6.58 -10.35
CA ARG A 35 3.80 7.81 -11.08
C ARG A 35 3.74 8.98 -10.10
N ASP A 36 3.63 10.21 -10.61
CA ASP A 36 3.71 11.44 -9.80
C ASP A 36 2.65 11.56 -8.70
N ASP A 37 1.58 10.78 -8.76
CA ASP A 37 0.47 10.78 -7.81
C ASP A 37 0.21 9.41 -7.17
N LEU A 38 1.09 8.41 -7.40
CA LEU A 38 0.98 7.07 -6.83
C LEU A 38 2.36 6.44 -6.71
N MET A 39 2.73 6.07 -5.48
CA MET A 39 4.02 5.46 -5.17
C MET A 39 3.80 4.20 -4.34
N VAL A 40 4.53 3.13 -4.67
CA VAL A 40 4.60 1.90 -3.90
C VAL A 40 5.95 1.84 -3.19
N PHE A 41 5.92 1.84 -1.86
CA PHE A 41 7.10 1.76 -1.01
C PHE A 41 7.26 0.35 -0.46
N HIS A 42 8.35 -0.31 -0.83
CA HIS A 42 8.70 -1.62 -0.34
C HIS A 42 9.16 -1.56 1.12
N ALA A 43 8.65 -2.47 1.96
CA ALA A 43 9.12 -2.70 3.33
C ALA A 43 9.63 -4.14 3.44
N GLY A 44 8.81 -5.06 3.97
CA GLY A 44 9.12 -6.48 4.07
C GLY A 44 8.99 -7.22 2.74
N THR A 45 9.83 -6.93 1.75
CA THR A 45 9.89 -7.67 0.48
C THR A 45 11.30 -8.17 0.15
N ARG A 46 11.42 -9.24 -0.63
CA ARG A 46 12.69 -9.71 -1.21
C ARG A 46 12.51 -10.13 -2.67
N ARG A 47 13.57 -10.04 -3.49
CA ARG A 47 13.58 -10.60 -4.85
C ARG A 47 14.29 -11.94 -4.83
N GLU A 48 13.70 -12.95 -5.48
CA GLU A 48 14.27 -14.29 -5.62
C GLU A 48 13.79 -14.91 -6.94
N GLY A 49 14.71 -15.37 -7.79
CA GLY A 49 14.36 -16.05 -9.05
C GLY A 49 13.48 -15.20 -9.99
N GLY A 50 13.70 -13.89 -10.04
CA GLY A 50 12.87 -12.96 -10.84
C GLY A 50 11.50 -12.61 -10.23
N ARG A 51 11.12 -13.27 -9.12
CA ARG A 51 9.87 -13.04 -8.41
C ARG A 51 10.08 -12.07 -7.27
N LEU A 52 9.03 -11.36 -6.90
CA LEU A 52 8.99 -10.54 -5.70
C LEU A 52 8.20 -11.29 -4.62
N LEU A 53 8.77 -11.42 -3.44
CA LEU A 53 8.21 -12.22 -2.34
C LEU A 53 8.05 -11.40 -1.07
N THR A 54 7.09 -11.76 -0.21
CA THR A 54 6.98 -11.24 1.16
C THR A 54 8.17 -11.66 2.00
N ASN A 55 8.62 -10.78 2.89
CA ASN A 55 9.76 -11.01 3.78
C ASN A 55 9.62 -10.31 5.16
N GLY A 56 8.43 -9.87 5.52
CA GLY A 56 8.15 -9.20 6.81
C GLY A 56 6.65 -8.98 7.00
N GLY A 57 6.26 -8.64 8.24
CA GLY A 57 4.84 -8.48 8.60
C GLY A 57 4.17 -7.32 7.88
N ARG A 58 4.80 -6.14 7.88
CA ARG A 58 4.43 -5.02 6.97
C ARG A 58 5.19 -5.18 5.66
N VAL A 59 4.47 -5.44 4.58
CA VAL A 59 5.05 -5.82 3.29
C VAL A 59 5.36 -4.59 2.44
N MET A 60 4.41 -3.67 2.31
CA MET A 60 4.58 -2.43 1.56
C MET A 60 3.54 -1.37 1.93
N ALA A 61 3.78 -0.13 1.52
CA ALA A 61 2.82 0.96 1.61
C ALA A 61 2.49 1.50 0.22
N VAL A 62 1.20 1.63 -0.09
CA VAL A 62 0.71 2.25 -1.33
C VAL A 62 0.24 3.66 -0.98
N THR A 63 0.97 4.66 -1.47
CA THR A 63 0.71 6.07 -1.20
C THR A 63 0.19 6.74 -2.45
N ALA A 64 -0.97 7.35 -2.35
CA ALA A 64 -1.55 8.13 -3.43
C ALA A 64 -1.66 9.61 -3.04
N LEU A 65 -1.55 10.47 -4.05
CA LEU A 65 -1.69 11.93 -3.92
C LEU A 65 -2.93 12.43 -4.63
N SER A 66 -3.53 13.49 -4.11
CA SER A 66 -4.60 14.24 -4.76
C SER A 66 -4.61 15.70 -4.34
N GLU A 67 -4.67 16.59 -5.32
CA GLU A 67 -4.85 18.03 -5.06
C GLU A 67 -6.28 18.34 -4.59
N ALA A 68 -7.26 17.53 -5.00
CA ALA A 68 -8.67 17.78 -4.73
C ALA A 68 -9.06 17.61 -3.25
N SER A 69 -8.69 16.49 -2.62
CA SER A 69 -9.06 16.20 -1.23
C SER A 69 -8.34 14.98 -0.66
N LEU A 70 -8.36 14.84 0.66
CA LEU A 70 -7.91 13.62 1.35
C LEU A 70 -8.75 12.39 1.00
N GLN A 71 -10.06 12.56 0.78
CA GLN A 71 -10.94 11.49 0.29
C GLN A 71 -10.45 10.94 -1.06
N ALA A 72 -10.20 11.84 -2.03
CA ALA A 72 -9.76 11.45 -3.36
C ALA A 72 -8.39 10.74 -3.34
N ALA A 73 -7.46 11.19 -2.48
CA ALA A 73 -6.18 10.50 -2.27
C ALA A 73 -6.41 9.10 -1.67
N THR A 74 -7.31 8.97 -0.70
CA THR A 74 -7.63 7.70 -0.03
C THR A 74 -8.25 6.69 -1.01
N GLU A 75 -9.24 7.12 -1.80
CA GLU A 75 -9.89 6.27 -2.81
C GLU A 75 -8.90 5.80 -3.88
N LYS A 76 -8.02 6.70 -4.34
CA LYS A 76 -6.95 6.37 -5.30
C LYS A 76 -5.97 5.32 -4.72
N ALA A 77 -5.59 5.45 -3.45
CA ALA A 77 -4.75 4.44 -2.79
C ALA A 77 -5.45 3.08 -2.74
N TYR A 78 -6.75 3.03 -2.44
CA TYR A 78 -7.52 1.78 -2.43
C TYR A 78 -7.67 1.14 -3.81
N GLN A 79 -7.88 1.94 -4.86
CA GLN A 79 -7.92 1.45 -6.24
C GLN A 79 -6.58 0.82 -6.67
N ALA A 80 -5.46 1.39 -6.25
CA ALA A 80 -4.14 0.83 -6.50
C ALA A 80 -3.89 -0.45 -5.68
N VAL A 81 -4.27 -0.45 -4.40
CA VAL A 81 -4.19 -1.63 -3.53
C VAL A 81 -4.98 -2.81 -4.10
N ALA A 82 -6.14 -2.58 -4.73
CA ALA A 82 -6.96 -3.64 -5.31
C ALA A 82 -6.27 -4.43 -6.44
N GLN A 83 -5.20 -3.89 -7.03
CA GLN A 83 -4.41 -4.55 -8.07
C GLN A 83 -3.35 -5.49 -7.48
N ILE A 84 -2.91 -5.23 -6.24
CA ILE A 84 -1.83 -5.99 -5.60
C ILE A 84 -2.40 -7.23 -4.94
N GLN A 85 -1.71 -8.36 -5.12
CA GLN A 85 -2.11 -9.63 -4.52
C GLN A 85 -0.90 -10.39 -4.00
N PHE A 86 -1.06 -10.96 -2.81
CA PHE A 86 -0.26 -12.06 -2.27
C PHE A 86 -1.12 -12.84 -1.28
N GLU A 87 -0.73 -14.08 -1.00
CA GLU A 87 -1.48 -14.98 -0.12
C GLU A 87 -1.66 -14.39 1.29
N ASP A 88 -2.87 -14.51 1.81
CA ASP A 88 -3.32 -13.96 3.10
C ASP A 88 -3.06 -12.46 3.31
N MET A 89 -2.91 -11.70 2.22
CA MET A 89 -2.77 -10.24 2.30
C MET A 89 -3.96 -9.61 3.03
N HIS A 90 -3.67 -8.72 3.97
CA HIS A 90 -4.69 -7.91 4.60
C HIS A 90 -4.26 -6.45 4.74
N TYR A 91 -5.25 -5.57 4.78
CA TYR A 91 -5.09 -4.13 4.96
C TYR A 91 -6.38 -3.52 5.51
N ARG A 92 -6.25 -2.37 6.16
CA ARG A 92 -7.41 -1.63 6.68
C ARG A 92 -8.19 -0.96 5.56
N ARG A 93 -9.52 -1.00 5.63
CA ARG A 93 -10.45 -0.38 4.65
C ARG A 93 -11.03 0.97 5.10
N ASP A 94 -10.48 1.55 6.16
CA ASP A 94 -10.97 2.76 6.82
C ASP A 94 -9.87 3.80 7.07
N ILE A 95 -8.74 3.72 6.35
CA ILE A 95 -7.67 4.71 6.42
C ILE A 95 -8.23 6.09 6.11
N ALA A 96 -7.89 7.06 6.95
CA ALA A 96 -8.36 8.44 6.90
C ALA A 96 -9.88 8.66 6.98
N ARG A 97 -10.72 7.62 7.09
CA ARG A 97 -12.19 7.73 6.98
C ARG A 97 -12.80 8.74 7.96
N ARG A 98 -12.26 8.86 9.17
CA ARG A 98 -12.71 9.84 10.20
C ARG A 98 -12.24 11.27 9.93
N ALA A 99 -11.27 11.48 9.06
CA ALA A 99 -10.70 12.79 8.76
C ALA A 99 -11.45 13.52 7.65
N TRP A 100 -12.24 12.81 6.83
CA TRP A 100 -13.02 13.40 5.74
C TRP A 100 -14.52 13.05 5.76
N LYS A 101 -14.97 12.18 6.68
CA LYS A 101 -16.38 12.10 7.07
C LYS A 101 -16.62 13.07 8.21
N VAL A 102 -17.20 14.22 7.90
CA VAL A 102 -17.85 15.14 8.86
C VAL A 102 -19.35 15.02 8.64
#